data_AF-A0A8K0L0D0-F1
#
_entry.id   AF-A0A8K0L0D0-F1
#
_cell.length_a   1.000
_cell.length_b   1.000
_cell.length_c   1.000
_cell.angle_alpha   90.00
_cell.angle_beta   90.00
_cell.angle_gamma   90.00
#
_symmetry.space_group_name_H-M   'P 1'
#
loop_
_entity.id
_entity.type
_entity.pdbx_description
1 polymer ?
#
loop_
_entity_poly.entity_id
_entity_poly.type
_entity_poly.pdbx_seq_one_letter_code
_entity_poly.pdbx_strand_id
1 'polypeptide(L)'
;MSCADLDDMDVYILLRKLDKSGQPVLNLNIPWSDNLPIKTIAEIPEKERTEVILYAGPAGILRASHRAIDESRSMHPHWPFHPHEKEEKVTPGTVVRLDIGIWAMGIEYEAGESIQVEISGHIMGVNNFGTNKHSLNKGRHVVHFGAQHASRVILPFV
;
A
#
# COMPACT_ATOMS: atom_id res chain seq x y z
N MET A 1 -6.61 -13.17 -3.75
CA MET A 1 -5.71 -13.60 -2.66
C MET A 1 -6.39 -14.70 -1.86
N SER A 2 -5.64 -15.50 -1.09
CA SER A 2 -6.20 -16.53 -0.19
C SER A 2 -5.33 -16.69 1.06
N CYS A 3 -5.91 -17.19 2.14
CA CYS A 3 -5.22 -17.60 3.36
C CYS A 3 -5.83 -18.93 3.84
N ALA A 4 -4.99 -19.91 4.18
CA ALA A 4 -5.46 -21.22 4.67
C ALA A 4 -5.63 -21.28 6.20
N ASP A 5 -5.05 -20.32 6.91
CA ASP A 5 -4.87 -20.38 8.36
C ASP A 5 -5.89 -19.51 9.14
N LEU A 6 -6.62 -18.64 8.43
CA LEU A 6 -7.60 -17.72 8.98
C LEU A 6 -8.73 -17.46 7.97
N ASP A 7 -9.89 -17.05 8.48
CA ASP A 7 -11.06 -16.69 7.70
C ASP A 7 -11.13 -15.19 7.32
N ASP A 8 -10.00 -14.49 7.44
CA ASP A 8 -9.85 -13.07 7.11
C ASP A 8 -8.38 -12.74 6.79
N MET A 9 -8.14 -11.58 6.17
CA MET A 9 -6.81 -11.08 5.83
C MET A 9 -6.81 -9.54 5.81
N ASP A 10 -5.94 -8.91 6.58
CA ASP A 10 -5.53 -7.52 6.36
C ASP A 10 -4.43 -7.49 5.30
N VAL A 11 -4.66 -6.78 4.21
CA VAL A 11 -3.72 -6.66 3.09
C VAL A 11 -3.31 -5.20 2.93
N TYR A 12 -2.01 -4.98 2.91
CA TYR A 12 -1.37 -3.69 2.75
C TYR A 12 -0.66 -3.66 1.40
N ILE A 13 -0.82 -2.56 0.67
CA ILE A 13 -0.15 -2.27 -0.58
C ILE A 13 0.68 -1.01 -0.38
N LEU A 14 1.90 -0.99 -0.92
CA LEU A 14 2.72 0.20 -1.05
C LEU A 14 3.31 0.26 -2.46
N LEU A 15 3.20 1.42 -3.11
CA LEU A 15 3.88 1.68 -4.37
C LEU A 15 5.14 2.50 -4.11
N ARG A 16 6.33 1.91 -4.22
CA ARG A 16 7.59 2.65 -4.09
C ARG A 16 8.10 3.13 -5.43
N LYS A 17 8.68 4.33 -5.43
CA LYS A 17 9.58 4.76 -6.50
C LYS A 17 10.98 4.22 -6.21
N LEU A 18 11.61 3.65 -7.22
CA LEU A 18 13.02 3.25 -7.20
C LEU A 18 13.81 4.18 -8.13
N ASP A 19 14.99 4.60 -7.70
CA ASP A 19 15.91 5.36 -8.53
C ASP A 19 16.54 4.48 -9.64
N LYS A 20 17.41 5.07 -10.46
CA LYS A 20 18.09 4.38 -11.58
C LYS A 20 19.01 3.24 -11.14
N SER A 21 19.38 3.19 -9.86
CA SER A 21 20.17 2.11 -9.27
C SER A 21 19.30 1.06 -8.57
N GLY A 22 17.98 1.20 -8.65
CA GLY A 22 17.01 0.33 -8.00
C GLY A 22 16.84 0.58 -6.50
N GLN A 23 17.36 1.69 -5.97
CA GLN A 23 17.21 2.02 -4.54
C GLN A 23 15.87 2.73 -4.27
N PRO A 24 15.17 2.41 -3.17
CA PRO A 24 13.95 3.11 -2.79
C PRO A 24 14.18 4.61 -2.57
N VAL A 25 13.35 5.42 -3.22
CA VAL A 25 13.33 6.87 -3.05
C VAL A 25 12.32 7.24 -1.97
N LEU A 26 12.75 8.08 -1.03
CA LEU A 26 11.88 8.76 -0.08
C LEU A 26 11.72 10.22 -0.51
N ASN A 27 10.53 10.78 -0.31
CA ASN A 27 10.29 12.20 -0.45
C ASN A 27 10.33 12.88 0.93
N LEU A 28 10.90 14.08 1.01
CA LEU A 28 10.81 14.93 2.19
C LEU A 28 9.51 15.75 2.11
N ASN A 29 8.66 15.64 3.13
CA ASN A 29 7.36 16.32 3.15
C ASN A 29 7.45 17.82 3.47
N ILE A 30 8.59 18.25 4.01
CA ILE A 30 8.90 19.66 4.22
C ILE A 30 9.79 20.16 3.06
N PRO A 31 9.59 21.40 2.59
CA PRO A 31 10.43 21.94 1.52
C PRO A 31 11.90 21.92 1.90
N TRP A 32 12.74 21.45 0.99
CA TRP A 32 14.18 21.66 1.08
C TRP A 32 14.47 23.15 1.17
N SER A 33 15.21 23.58 2.19
CA SER A 33 15.59 24.97 2.38
C SER A 33 16.97 25.08 3.02
N ASP A 34 17.62 26.23 2.85
CA ASP A 34 18.97 26.47 3.37
C ASP A 34 19.04 26.39 4.89
N ASN A 35 17.92 26.68 5.56
CA ASN A 35 17.79 26.66 7.02
C ASN A 35 17.65 25.24 7.61
N LEU A 36 17.48 24.20 6.79
CA LEU A 36 17.50 22.83 7.30
C LEU A 36 18.94 22.43 7.65
N PRO A 37 19.17 21.85 8.85
CA PRO A 37 20.49 21.39 9.27
C PRO A 37 20.98 20.16 8.50
N ILE A 38 20.06 19.51 7.76
CA ILE A 38 20.30 18.35 6.90
C ILE A 38 20.19 18.76 5.43
N LYS A 39 20.96 18.11 4.57
CA LYS A 39 20.97 18.32 3.11
C LYS A 39 20.56 17.07 2.33
N THR A 40 20.53 15.91 2.97
CA THR A 40 20.06 14.66 2.36
C THR A 40 19.17 13.87 3.32
N ILE A 41 18.31 12.99 2.78
CA ILE A 41 17.48 12.10 3.60
C ILE A 41 18.34 11.12 4.43
N ALA A 42 19.51 10.74 3.91
CA ALA A 42 20.45 9.86 4.60
C ALA A 42 20.99 10.46 5.91
N GLU A 43 21.07 11.80 6.01
CA GLU A 43 21.49 12.50 7.23
C GLU A 43 20.43 12.53 8.32
N ILE A 44 19.15 12.25 8.00
CA ILE A 44 18.08 12.21 9.01
C ILE A 44 18.35 11.05 9.98
N PRO A 45 18.45 11.31 11.29
CA PRO A 45 18.61 10.26 12.28
C PRO A 45 17.48 9.23 12.19
N GLU A 46 17.79 7.95 12.27
CA GLU A 46 16.81 6.86 12.07
C GLU A 46 15.56 7.02 12.95
N LYS A 47 15.74 7.40 14.23
CA LYS A 47 14.65 7.64 15.19
C LYS A 47 13.70 8.79 14.77
N GLU A 48 14.16 9.69 13.90
CA GLU A 48 13.40 10.84 13.40
C GLU A 48 12.76 10.56 12.03
N ARG A 49 13.15 9.47 11.36
CA ARG A 49 12.56 9.02 10.09
C ARG A 49 11.14 8.50 10.30
N THR A 50 10.21 9.43 10.34
CA THR A 50 8.78 9.19 10.56
C THR A 50 7.98 9.64 9.34
N GLU A 51 6.78 9.12 9.18
CA GLU A 51 5.92 9.48 8.03
C GLU A 51 5.56 10.98 7.97
N VAL A 52 5.68 11.67 9.12
CA VAL A 52 5.43 13.11 9.23
C VAL A 52 6.39 13.89 8.33
N ILE A 53 7.66 13.50 8.31
CA ILE A 53 8.69 14.20 7.53
C ILE A 53 9.09 13.46 6.25
N LEU A 54 8.86 12.14 6.18
CA LEU A 54 9.26 11.32 5.05
C LEU A 54 8.07 10.59 4.45
N TYR A 55 8.05 10.52 3.12
CA TYR A 55 7.02 9.84 2.38
C TYR A 55 7.62 8.74 1.50
N ALA A 56 7.11 7.51 1.67
CA ALA A 56 7.63 6.31 0.99
C ALA A 56 6.89 5.92 -0.28
N GLY A 57 5.73 6.53 -0.55
CA GLY A 57 4.85 6.14 -1.66
C GLY A 57 3.40 5.92 -1.24
N PRO A 58 2.48 5.89 -2.21
CA PRO A 58 1.07 5.79 -1.91
C PRO A 58 0.73 4.37 -1.45
N ALA A 59 -0.12 4.31 -0.43
CA ALA A 59 -0.48 3.09 0.23
C ALA A 59 -1.98 2.77 0.03
N GLY A 60 -2.30 1.48 0.09
CA GLY A 60 -3.65 0.96 0.15
C GLY A 60 -3.76 -0.06 1.27
N ILE A 61 -4.91 -0.16 1.92
CA ILE A 61 -5.19 -1.15 2.95
C ILE A 61 -6.62 -1.66 2.79
N LEU A 62 -6.82 -2.97 2.89
CA LEU A 62 -8.14 -3.57 2.94
C LEU A 62 -8.14 -4.82 3.82
N ARG A 63 -9.15 -4.94 4.68
CA ARG A 63 -9.52 -6.20 5.33
C ARG A 63 -10.43 -6.99 4.40
N ALA A 64 -10.10 -8.25 4.12
CA ALA A 64 -10.79 -9.06 3.12
C ALA A 64 -12.29 -9.28 3.43
N SER A 65 -12.68 -9.34 4.70
CA SER A 65 -14.10 -9.40 5.09
C SER A 65 -14.89 -8.12 4.78
N HIS A 66 -14.22 -6.98 4.59
CA HIS A 66 -14.85 -5.70 4.23
C HIS A 66 -14.77 -5.38 2.73
N ARG A 67 -14.47 -6.36 1.89
CA ARG A 67 -14.29 -6.19 0.42
C ARG A 67 -15.52 -5.74 -0.36
N ALA A 68 -16.69 -5.62 0.27
CA ALA A 68 -17.91 -5.17 -0.41
C ALA A 68 -17.68 -3.80 -1.06
N ILE A 69 -18.28 -3.57 -2.23
CA ILE A 69 -18.17 -2.31 -2.98
C ILE A 69 -19.58 -1.79 -3.26
N ASP A 70 -19.81 -0.52 -3.00
CA ASP A 70 -20.99 0.20 -3.48
C ASP A 70 -20.61 1.07 -4.68
N GLU A 71 -20.85 0.52 -5.88
CA GLU A 71 -20.47 1.16 -7.13
C GLU A 71 -21.22 2.48 -7.38
N SER A 72 -22.38 2.70 -6.74
CA SER A 72 -23.11 3.96 -6.88
C SER A 72 -22.42 5.13 -6.15
N ARG A 73 -21.53 4.82 -5.21
CA ARG A 73 -20.76 5.77 -4.41
C ARG A 73 -19.27 5.80 -4.79
N SER A 74 -18.82 4.87 -5.61
CA SER A 74 -17.45 4.88 -6.17
C SER A 74 -17.22 6.17 -6.95
N MET A 75 -16.21 6.94 -6.56
CA MET A 75 -15.86 8.20 -7.25
C MET A 75 -15.25 7.96 -8.64
N HIS A 76 -14.68 6.78 -8.88
CA HIS A 76 -14.02 6.39 -10.12
C HIS A 76 -14.00 4.85 -10.23
N PRO A 77 -13.99 4.23 -11.43
CA PRO A 77 -13.92 2.77 -11.60
C PRO A 77 -12.70 2.08 -10.98
N HIS A 78 -11.68 2.86 -10.60
CA HIS A 78 -10.46 2.38 -9.94
C HIS A 78 -10.28 2.97 -8.54
N TRP A 79 -11.33 3.60 -7.99
CA TRP A 79 -11.40 4.12 -6.64
C TRP A 79 -12.67 3.59 -5.96
N PRO A 80 -12.67 2.31 -5.54
CA PRO A 80 -13.86 1.65 -5.03
C PRO A 80 -14.30 2.26 -3.71
N PHE A 81 -15.60 2.44 -3.54
CA PHE A 81 -16.18 2.79 -2.25
C PHE A 81 -16.53 1.51 -1.47
N HIS A 82 -15.78 1.24 -0.39
CA HIS A 82 -16.10 0.16 0.55
C HIS A 82 -17.02 0.71 1.67
N PRO A 83 -18.26 0.20 1.82
CA PRO A 83 -19.19 0.73 2.82
C PRO A 83 -18.82 0.37 4.26
N HIS A 84 -18.06 -0.72 4.46
CA HIS A 84 -17.66 -1.22 5.78
C HIS A 84 -18.82 -1.54 6.75
N GLU A 85 -20.03 -1.74 6.25
CA GLU A 85 -21.23 -1.97 7.08
C GLU A 85 -21.37 -3.40 7.61
N LYS A 86 -20.65 -4.36 7.02
CA LYS A 86 -20.68 -5.78 7.42
C LYS A 86 -19.34 -6.45 7.17
N GLU A 87 -19.12 -7.55 7.89
CA GLU A 87 -18.02 -8.47 7.70
C GLU A 87 -18.49 -9.72 6.93
N GLU A 88 -17.97 -9.93 5.73
CA GLU A 88 -18.16 -11.15 4.94
C GLU A 88 -16.92 -12.03 5.05
N LYS A 89 -16.83 -12.85 6.11
CA LYS A 89 -15.68 -13.75 6.32
C LYS A 89 -15.37 -14.61 5.08
N VAL A 90 -14.09 -14.92 4.88
CA VAL A 90 -13.58 -15.68 3.75
C VAL A 90 -13.33 -17.10 4.24
N THR A 91 -13.96 -18.10 3.64
CA THR A 91 -13.66 -19.50 4.01
C THR A 91 -12.16 -19.79 3.79
N PRO A 92 -11.43 -20.31 4.80
CA PRO A 92 -10.00 -20.58 4.67
C PRO A 92 -9.68 -21.42 3.42
N GLY A 93 -8.61 -21.04 2.72
CA GLY A 93 -8.17 -21.64 1.46
C GLY A 93 -8.90 -21.12 0.21
N THR A 94 -9.98 -20.36 0.37
CA THR A 94 -10.74 -19.81 -0.77
C THR A 94 -10.02 -18.61 -1.37
N VAL A 95 -9.96 -18.57 -2.71
CA VAL A 95 -9.46 -17.40 -3.43
C VAL A 95 -10.55 -16.33 -3.49
N VAL A 96 -10.24 -15.15 -2.97
CA VAL A 96 -11.13 -13.98 -2.99
C VAL A 96 -10.48 -12.82 -3.75
N ARG A 97 -11.26 -12.09 -4.54
CA ARG A 97 -10.83 -10.86 -5.19
C ARG A 97 -10.86 -9.70 -4.18
N LEU A 98 -9.81 -8.89 -4.19
CA LEU A 98 -9.69 -7.68 -3.40
C LEU A 98 -9.39 -6.53 -4.35
N ASP A 99 -10.31 -5.57 -4.47
CA ASP A 99 -10.07 -4.32 -5.18
C ASP A 99 -9.64 -3.29 -4.13
N ILE A 100 -8.34 -3.07 -4.01
CA ILE A 100 -7.76 -2.22 -2.95
C ILE A 100 -7.48 -0.84 -3.54
N GLY A 101 -8.21 0.18 -3.05
CA GLY A 101 -7.91 1.57 -3.37
C GLY A 101 -6.51 1.97 -2.86
N ILE A 102 -5.73 2.60 -3.72
CA ILE A 102 -4.40 3.14 -3.38
C ILE A 102 -4.53 4.66 -3.32
N TRP A 103 -4.03 5.28 -2.25
CA TRP A 103 -4.20 6.72 -2.03
C TRP A 103 -3.67 7.55 -3.21
N ALA A 104 -4.40 8.60 -3.58
CA ALA A 104 -4.13 9.38 -4.79
C ALA A 104 -2.83 10.17 -4.67
N MET A 105 -2.04 10.18 -5.75
CA MET A 105 -0.72 10.78 -5.74
C MET A 105 -0.25 11.16 -7.15
N GLY A 106 0.48 12.27 -7.28
CA GLY A 106 1.40 12.51 -8.39
C GLY A 106 2.82 12.10 -8.03
N ILE A 107 3.43 11.21 -8.82
CA ILE A 107 4.86 10.89 -8.78
C ILE A 107 5.41 11.03 -10.19
N GLU A 108 6.46 11.82 -10.34
CA GLU A 108 7.23 11.91 -11.57
C GLU A 108 8.27 10.79 -11.61
N TYR A 109 8.43 10.17 -12.78
CA TYR A 109 9.42 9.13 -13.04
C TYR A 109 10.33 9.56 -14.19
N GLU A 110 11.61 9.67 -13.91
CA GLU A 110 12.65 9.96 -14.87
C GLU A 110 13.11 8.69 -15.59
N ALA A 111 13.76 8.86 -16.75
CA ALA A 111 14.30 7.73 -17.50
C ALA A 111 15.24 6.86 -16.65
N GLY A 112 14.90 5.57 -16.54
CA GLY A 112 15.64 4.57 -15.76
C GLY A 112 15.11 4.35 -14.34
N GLU A 113 14.22 5.20 -13.85
CA GLU A 113 13.52 4.97 -12.58
C GLU A 113 12.39 3.95 -12.77
N SER A 114 11.96 3.32 -11.67
CA SER A 114 10.92 2.27 -11.73
C SER A 114 9.98 2.30 -10.55
N ILE A 115 8.85 1.61 -10.68
CA ILE A 115 7.88 1.40 -9.62
C ILE A 115 8.01 -0.01 -9.05
N GLN A 116 7.99 -0.12 -7.73
CA GLN A 116 7.90 -1.39 -7.02
C GLN A 116 6.56 -1.50 -6.31
N VAL A 117 5.85 -2.59 -6.56
CA VAL A 117 4.59 -2.92 -5.88
C VAL A 117 4.91 -3.86 -4.74
N GLU A 118 4.68 -3.41 -3.51
CA GLU A 118 4.83 -4.24 -2.33
C GLU A 118 3.46 -4.66 -1.79
N ILE A 119 3.34 -5.92 -1.38
CA ILE A 119 2.12 -6.51 -0.82
C ILE A 119 2.50 -7.22 0.48
N SER A 120 1.83 -6.88 1.58
CA SER A 120 2.14 -7.44 2.90
C SER A 120 0.91 -7.58 3.79
N GLY A 121 1.05 -8.40 4.85
CA GLY A 121 0.10 -8.48 5.96
C GLY A 121 0.32 -7.41 7.05
N HIS A 122 1.24 -6.48 6.85
CA HIS A 122 1.53 -5.37 7.76
C HIS A 122 2.02 -4.15 6.97
N ILE A 123 2.08 -3.00 7.65
CA ILE A 123 2.58 -1.75 7.07
C ILE A 123 4.06 -1.86 6.66
N MET A 124 4.39 -1.38 5.45
CA MET A 124 5.76 -1.37 4.89
C MET A 124 6.34 0.06 4.78
N GLY A 125 5.56 1.07 5.15
CA GLY A 125 5.95 2.48 5.05
C GLY A 125 6.97 2.93 6.09
N VAL A 126 7.18 4.25 6.17
CA VAL A 126 7.93 4.89 7.25
C VAL A 126 7.15 4.74 8.56
N ASN A 127 7.83 4.75 9.71
CA ASN A 127 7.18 4.66 11.02
C ASN A 127 6.06 5.71 11.15
N ASN A 128 4.84 5.23 11.41
CA ASN A 128 3.62 6.03 11.53
C ASN A 128 3.09 6.13 12.96
N PHE A 129 3.90 5.76 13.96
CA PHE A 129 3.51 5.68 15.37
C PHE A 129 2.37 4.68 15.66
N GLY A 130 1.93 3.91 14.66
CA GLY A 130 0.90 2.90 14.77
C GLY A 130 1.43 1.63 15.43
N THR A 131 0.50 0.76 15.83
CA THR A 131 0.82 -0.59 16.29
C THR A 131 0.11 -1.62 15.43
N ASN A 132 0.65 -2.82 15.29
CA ASN A 132 0.01 -3.91 14.54
C ASN A 132 -0.98 -4.73 15.40
N LYS A 133 -1.36 -4.25 16.59
CA LYS A 133 -2.19 -5.01 17.55
C LYS A 133 -3.62 -5.28 17.06
N HIS A 134 -4.12 -4.47 16.12
CA HIS A 134 -5.43 -4.66 15.48
C HIS A 134 -5.43 -5.74 14.40
N SER A 135 -4.24 -6.13 13.92
CA SER A 135 -4.11 -7.15 12.88
C SER A 135 -4.36 -8.52 13.47
N LEU A 136 -5.30 -9.24 12.87
CA LEU A 136 -5.59 -10.63 13.21
C LEU A 136 -4.87 -11.60 12.27
N ASN A 137 -4.06 -11.09 11.34
CA ASN A 137 -3.38 -11.89 10.33
C ASN A 137 -2.63 -13.08 10.92
N LYS A 138 -2.81 -14.23 10.28
CA LYS A 138 -2.20 -15.48 10.70
C LYS A 138 -1.80 -16.29 9.48
N GLY A 139 -0.62 -16.91 9.55
CA GLY A 139 -0.15 -17.84 8.53
C GLY A 139 0.23 -17.18 7.21
N ARG A 140 0.08 -17.91 6.11
CA ARG A 140 0.57 -17.47 4.79
C ARG A 140 -0.55 -16.94 3.91
N HIS A 141 -0.45 -15.65 3.57
CA HIS A 141 -1.27 -15.06 2.52
C HIS A 141 -0.66 -15.37 1.15
N VAL A 142 -1.51 -15.72 0.18
CA VAL A 142 -1.10 -16.06 -1.18
C VAL A 142 -1.72 -15.07 -2.17
N VAL A 143 -0.86 -14.44 -2.97
CA VAL A 143 -1.28 -13.65 -4.14
C VAL A 143 -1.30 -14.56 -5.36
N HIS A 144 -2.39 -14.54 -6.11
CA HIS A 144 -2.59 -15.40 -7.28
C HIS A 144 -2.48 -14.55 -8.54
N PHE A 145 -1.76 -15.05 -9.55
CA PHE A 145 -1.55 -14.40 -10.84
C PHE A 145 -1.82 -15.39 -11.99
N GLY A 146 -2.11 -14.87 -13.18
CA GLY A 146 -2.30 -15.67 -14.41
C GLY A 146 -3.69 -15.51 -15.01
N ALA A 147 -3.99 -16.26 -16.08
CA ALA A 147 -5.21 -16.10 -16.87
C ALA A 147 -6.51 -16.23 -16.03
N GLN A 148 -6.51 -17.11 -15.03
CA GLN A 148 -7.66 -17.31 -14.14
C GLN A 148 -7.72 -16.28 -13.00
N HIS A 149 -6.61 -15.61 -12.68
CA HIS A 149 -6.47 -14.66 -11.57
C HIS A 149 -5.68 -13.43 -12.03
N ALA A 150 -6.36 -12.49 -12.66
CA ALA A 150 -5.76 -11.29 -13.25
C ALA A 150 -5.44 -10.19 -12.21
N SER A 151 -4.68 -10.54 -11.16
CA SER A 151 -4.12 -9.57 -10.21
C SER A 151 -3.23 -8.58 -10.96
N ARG A 152 -3.50 -7.28 -10.77
CA ARG A 152 -2.85 -6.20 -11.49
C ARG A 152 -2.87 -4.93 -10.65
N VAL A 153 -1.93 -4.03 -10.94
CA VAL A 153 -1.97 -2.64 -10.46
C VAL A 153 -2.41 -1.77 -11.63
N ILE A 154 -3.33 -0.85 -11.36
CA ILE A 154 -3.84 0.09 -12.36
C ILE A 154 -3.25 1.45 -12.02
N LEU A 155 -2.50 2.04 -12.96
CA LEU A 155 -1.83 3.32 -12.79
C LEU A 155 -2.45 4.36 -13.72
N PRO A 156 -2.83 5.54 -13.21
CA PRO A 156 -3.35 6.63 -14.04
C PRO A 156 -2.19 7.48 -14.59
N PHE A 157 -1.62 7.07 -15.72
CA PHE A 157 -0.61 7.89 -16.42
C PHE A 157 -1.26 9.16 -16.99
N VAL A 158 -0.57 10.30 -16.81
CA VAL A 158 -0.95 11.62 -17.33
C VAL A 158 0.11 12.15 -18.28
#